data_AF-A0A7X9GDJ2-F1
#
_entry.id   AF-A0A7X9GDJ2-F1
#
_cell.length_a   1.000
_cell.length_b   1.000
_cell.length_c   1.000
_cell.angle_alpha   90.00
_cell.angle_beta   90.00
_cell.angle_gamma   90.00
#
_symmetry.space_group_name_H-M   'P 1'
#
loop_
_entity.id
_entity.type
_entity.pdbx_description
1 polymer ?
#
loop_
_entity_poly.entity_id
_entity_poly.type
_entity_poly.pdbx_seq_one_letter_code
_entity_poly.pdbx_strand_id
1 'polypeptide(L)' 'MWYDKRMAQAGRYRIPESRIFLIAIAGGAIGVLLGMEIFRHKTRHLKFKVFIPLILLLQVILYWFYLYRV' A
#
# COMPACT_ATOMS: atom_id res chain seq x y z
N MET A 1 -4.47 3.15 -7.91
CA MET A 1 -3.26 3.91 -8.30
C MET A 1 -3.37 4.57 -9.66
N TRP A 2 -3.83 3.87 -10.70
CA TRP A 2 -4.04 4.49 -12.02
C TRP A 2 -5.01 5.68 -12.01
N TYR A 3 -6.14 5.57 -11.31
CA TYR A 3 -7.11 6.66 -11.16
C TYR A 3 -6.48 7.91 -10.51
N ASP A 4 -5.67 7.73 -9.46
CA ASP A 4 -4.96 8.82 -8.79
C ASP A 4 -3.93 9.50 -9.71
N LYS A 5 -3.24 8.73 -10.56
CA LYS A 5 -2.33 9.27 -11.59
C LYS A 5 -3.07 10.11 -12.63
N ARG A 6 -4.24 9.65 -13.11
CA ARG A 6 -5.09 10.43 -14.04
C ARG A 6 -5.65 11.69 -13.39
N MET A 7 -6.06 11.63 -12.12
CA MET A 7 -6.54 12.81 -11.40
C MET A 7 -5.41 13.83 -11.16
N ALA A 8 -4.19 13.37 -10.88
CA ALA A 8 -3.02 14.24 -10.77
C ALA A 8 -2.67 14.96 -12.09
N GLN A 9 -2.81 14.27 -13.22
CA GLN A 9 -2.64 14.86 -14.56
C GLN A 9 -3.77 15.83 -14.92
N ALA A 10 -5.00 15.56 -14.47
CA ALA A 10 -6.17 16.38 -14.71
C ALA A 10 -6.34 17.56 -13.72
N GLY A 11 -5.41 17.75 -12.78
CA GLY A 11 -5.49 18.80 -11.75
C GLY A 11 -6.65 18.63 -10.76
N ARG A 12 -7.22 17.43 -10.67
CA ARG A 12 -8.38 17.13 -9.82
C ARG A 12 -7.95 16.62 -8.44
N TYR A 13 -8.93 16.56 -7.53
CA TYR A 13 -8.73 16.13 -6.15
C TYR A 13 -8.02 14.77 -6.07
N ARG A 14 -6.90 14.72 -5.33
CA ARG A 14 -6.11 13.50 -5.16
C ARG A 14 -6.73 12.61 -4.09
N ILE A 15 -6.59 11.29 -4.24
CA ILE A 15 -7.10 10.36 -3.24
C ILE A 15 -6.27 10.53 -1.96
N PRO A 16 -6.91 10.70 -0.79
CA PRO A 16 -6.20 10.81 0.48
C PRO A 16 -5.40 9.53 0.75
N GLU A 17 -4.16 9.74 1.16
CA GLU A 17 -3.16 8.70 1.45
C GLU A 17 -3.65 7.69 2.49
N SER A 18 -4.49 8.13 3.43
CA SER A 18 -5.09 7.32 4.48
C SER A 18 -5.90 6.13 3.95
N ARG A 19 -6.60 6.28 2.81
CA ARG A 19 -7.37 5.16 2.22
C ARG A 19 -6.46 4.04 1.72
N ILE A 20 -5.28 4.40 1.21
CA ILE A 20 -4.31 3.42 0.71
C ILE A 20 -3.72 2.64 1.89
N PHE A 21 -3.45 3.32 3.01
CA PHE A 21 -3.02 2.65 4.25
C PHE A 21 -4.09 1.74 4.84
N LEU A 22 -5.36 2.16 4.86
CA LEU A 22 -6.47 1.31 5.33
C LEU A 22 -6.58 0.01 4.52
N ILE A 23 -6.51 0.11 3.18
CA ILE A 23 -6.53 -1.06 2.31
C ILE A 23 -5.31 -1.96 2.57
N ALA A 24 -4.13 -1.38 2.77
CA ALA A 24 -2.92 -2.15 3.09
C ALA A 24 -3.09 -2.92 4.42
N ILE A 25 -3.58 -2.26 5.47
CA ILE A 25 -3.82 -2.86 6.79
C ILE A 25 -4.88 -3.96 6.73
N ALA A 26 -5.92 -3.80 5.90
CA ALA A 26 -6.99 -4.79 5.73
C ALA A 26 -6.56 -6.09 5.01
N GLY A 27 -5.32 -6.17 4.51
CA GLY A 27 -4.80 -7.35 3.78
C GLY A 27 -4.39 -7.05 2.34
N GLY A 28 -4.63 -5.82 1.86
CA GLY A 28 -4.28 -5.39 0.51
C GLY A 28 -2.84 -4.91 0.34
N ALA A 29 -1.95 -5.09 1.34
CA ALA A 29 -0.60 -4.52 1.34
C ALA A 29 0.23 -4.95 0.11
N ILE A 30 0.10 -6.22 -0.32
CA ILE A 30 0.75 -6.76 -1.52
C ILE A 30 0.26 -6.03 -2.77
N GLY A 31 -1.06 -5.89 -2.94
CA GLY A 31 -1.65 -5.21 -4.10
C GLY A 31 -1.31 -3.72 -4.14
N VAL A 32 -1.19 -3.09 -2.98
CA VAL A 32 -0.73 -1.70 -2.86
C VAL A 32 0.74 -1.57 -3.27
N LEU A 33 1.64 -2.44 -2.77
CA LEU A 33 3.05 -2.46 -3.16
C LEU A 33 3.23 -2.65 -4.66
N LEU A 34 2.57 -3.67 -5.24
CA LEU A 34 2.62 -3.94 -6.67
C LEU A 34 2.07 -2.77 -7.48
N GLY A 35 0.98 -2.15 -7.05
CA GLY A 35 0.45 -0.97 -7.72
C GLY A 35 1.41 0.23 -7.65
N MET A 36 2.13 0.43 -6.54
CA MET A 36 3.11 1.53 -6.44
C MET A 36 4.24 1.32 -7.44
N GLU A 37 4.78 0.11 -7.51
CA GLU A 37 5.87 -0.25 -8.42
C GLU A 37 5.44 -0.21 -9.89
N ILE A 38 4.30 -0.84 -10.24
CA ILE A 38 3.79 -0.88 -11.62
C ILE A 38 3.50 0.53 -12.15
N PHE A 39 2.80 1.35 -11.36
CA PHE A 39 2.44 2.70 -11.81
C PHE A 39 3.55 3.72 -11.58
N ARG A 40 4.64 3.33 -10.89
CA ARG A 40 5.74 4.16 -10.37
C ARG A 40 5.20 5.44 -9.71
N HIS A 41 4.04 5.32 -9.08
CA HIS A 41 3.25 6.44 -8.58
C HIS A 41 3.29 6.42 -7.06
N LYS A 42 3.66 7.56 -6.46
CA LYS A 42 3.91 7.71 -5.01
C LYS A 42 5.04 6.83 -4.43
N THR A 43 5.97 6.33 -5.24
CA THR A 43 7.18 5.59 -4.79
C THR A 43 8.24 6.47 -4.10
N ARG A 44 8.21 7.79 -4.32
CA ARG A 44 9.13 8.75 -3.66
C ARG A 44 8.70 9.18 -2.27
N HIS A 45 7.47 8.88 -1.86
CA HIS A 45 7.02 9.18 -0.50
C HIS A 45 7.59 8.14 0.46
N LEU A 46 8.62 8.53 1.23
CA LEU A 46 9.27 7.66 2.22
C LEU A 46 8.26 6.95 3.13
N LYS A 47 7.18 7.64 3.53
CA LYS A 47 6.09 7.06 4.33
C LYS A 47 5.54 5.79 3.68
N PHE A 48 5.22 5.83 2.39
CA PHE A 48 4.68 4.67 1.67
C PHE A 48 5.73 3.57 1.46
N LYS A 49 6.96 3.97 1.14
CA LYS A 49 8.06 3.02 0.91
C LYS A 49 8.44 2.24 2.17
N VAL A 50 8.25 2.82 3.36
CA VAL A 50 8.59 2.17 4.64
C VAL A 50 7.37 1.50 5.27
N PHE A 51 6.24 2.20 5.38
CA PHE A 51 5.08 1.66 6.09
C PHE A 51 4.39 0.51 5.35
N ILE A 52 4.28 0.54 4.02
CA ILE A 52 3.61 -0.55 3.29
C ILE A 52 4.35 -1.89 3.44
N PRO A 53 5.67 -1.99 3.22
CA PRO A 53 6.38 -3.24 3.47
C PRO A 53 6.41 -3.60 4.95
N LEU A 54 6.43 -2.64 5.88
CA LEU A 54 6.34 -2.91 7.31
C LEU A 54 5.01 -3.60 7.68
N ILE A 55 3.88 -3.09 7.16
CA ILE A 55 2.55 -3.69 7.37
C ILE A 55 2.50 -5.10 6.78
N LEU A 56 3.06 -5.29 5.58
CA LEU A 56 3.14 -6.60 4.93
C LEU A 56 3.96 -7.58 5.77
N LEU A 57 5.11 -7.16 6.28
CA LEU A 57 6.00 -7.97 7.11
C LEU A 57 5.28 -8.38 8.42
N LEU A 58 4.55 -7.44 9.03
CA LEU A 58 3.75 -7.70 10.23
C LEU A 58 2.63 -8.71 9.96
N GLN A 59 1.92 -8.58 8.82
CA GLN A 59 0.91 -9.55 8.40
C GLN A 59 1.50 -10.94 8.17
N VAL A 60 2.67 -11.04 7.52
CA VAL A 60 3.35 -12.32 7.29
C VAL A 60 3.78 -12.95 8.61
N ILE A 61 4.35 -12.18 9.54
CA ILE A 61 4.74 -12.67 10.87
C ILE A 61 3.51 -13.16 11.65
N LEU A 62 2.42 -12.39 11.66
CA LEU A 62 1.19 -12.77 12.35
C LEU A 62 0.59 -14.05 11.75
N TYR A 63 0.56 -14.14 10.43
CA TYR A 63 0.05 -15.32 9.73
C TYR A 63 0.93 -16.56 9.98
N TRP A 64 2.25 -16.39 9.96
CA TRP A 64 3.21 -17.43 10.31
C TRP A 64 3.01 -17.87 11.77
N PHE A 65 2.96 -16.94 12.72
CA PHE A 65 2.72 -17.25 14.13
C PHE A 65 1.40 -17.99 14.34
N TYR A 66 0.33 -17.60 13.64
CA TYR A 66 -0.95 -18.31 13.69
C TYR A 66 -0.83 -19.75 13.16
N LEU A 67 -0.14 -19.95 12.04
CA LEU A 67 0.04 -21.29 11.44
C LEU A 67 0.91 -22.23 12.29
N TYR A 68 1.96 -21.73 12.94
CA TYR A 68 2.89 -22.56 13.73
C TYR A 68 2.43 -22.82 15.17
N ARG A 69 1.35 -22.14 15.62
CA ARG A 69 0.79 -22.28 16.97
C ARG A 69 -0.43 -23.22 17.02
N VAL A 70 -0.88 -23.71 15.87
CA VAL A 70 -1.89 -24.78 15.71
C VAL A 70 -1.16 -26.11 15.53
#